data_AF-A0A3E3IET4-F1
#
_entry.id   AF-A0A3E3IET4-F1
#
_cell.length_a   1.000
_cell.length_b   1.000
_cell.length_c   1.000
_cell.angle_alpha   90.00
_cell.angle_beta   90.00
_cell.angle_gamma   90.00
#
_symmetry.space_group_name_H-M   'P 1'
#
loop_
_entity.id
_entity.type
_entity.pdbx_description
1 polymer ?
#
loop_
_entity_poly.entity_id
_entity_poly.type
_entity_poly.pdbx_seq_one_letter_code
_entity_poly.pdbx_strand_id
1 'polypeptide(L)'
;MREGDFTLSADGGGSKLAAVMFDDAFHFRAAGYGGPVNGSFSETEKRRQIAAALSPCLSSVPSGGIGRAFLSAPWTGSREEEEDNNLFFLEVKKHSPRVRCSPLSEGEACLLAGSFRREGTVTLSGTGSGVFQVGPAAAHLGGWGYLLGDFGSGFSIGQKGLQAAIRWEERWGKETCLEELACQAYGVKQLWDLLPVIYGETFGVKQVASFCRLVGRAADEGDEAAVEILKEAAWELAAQTAVMLHRFAQVSPFVLTAGGAWKASDILFQSFSEQLKRQYPCAQIEKPVFEPVMGGVILSVLEKWGTDASDTLGRLKKEFSQFLIRNGKQEGK
;
A
#
# COMPACT_ATOMS: atom_id res chain seq x y z
N MET A 1 17.63 -15.70 28.99
CA MET A 1 17.02 -14.83 27.97
C MET A 1 15.71 -14.33 28.55
N ARG A 2 15.46 -13.02 28.53
CA ARG A 2 14.23 -12.47 29.12
C ARG A 2 13.07 -12.82 28.18
N GLU A 3 11.88 -13.05 28.73
CA GLU A 3 10.66 -13.07 27.92
C GLU A 3 10.51 -11.69 27.24
N GLY A 4 10.42 -11.62 25.91
CA GLY A 4 10.11 -10.39 25.17
C GLY A 4 11.16 -9.78 24.23
N ASP A 5 12.22 -10.50 23.83
CA ASP A 5 13.31 -9.95 23.00
C ASP A 5 12.96 -9.80 21.49
N PHE A 6 11.75 -10.20 21.07
CA PHE A 6 11.32 -10.15 19.66
C PHE A 6 10.05 -9.34 19.45
N THR A 7 9.99 -8.68 18.30
CA THR A 7 8.86 -7.88 17.86
C THR A 7 8.38 -8.34 16.48
N LEU A 8 7.07 -8.43 16.33
CA LEU A 8 6.40 -8.73 15.07
C LEU A 8 5.77 -7.46 14.50
N SER A 9 5.93 -7.20 13.20
CA SER A 9 5.21 -6.15 12.49
C SER A 9 4.49 -6.75 11.30
N ALA A 10 3.23 -6.39 11.09
CA ALA A 10 2.43 -6.88 9.98
C ALA A 10 1.64 -5.76 9.30
N ASP A 11 1.45 -5.92 7.99
CA ASP A 11 0.62 -5.06 7.16
C ASP A 11 -0.27 -5.93 6.27
N GLY A 12 -1.58 -5.76 6.40
CA GLY A 12 -2.61 -6.57 5.77
C GLY A 12 -3.63 -5.72 5.05
N GLY A 13 -3.79 -5.92 3.75
CA GLY A 13 -4.75 -5.16 2.95
C GLY A 13 -5.69 -6.05 2.15
N GLY A 14 -6.35 -5.42 1.17
CA GLY A 14 -7.20 -6.13 0.22
C GLY A 14 -6.45 -7.11 -0.67
N SER A 15 -5.11 -7.03 -0.75
CA SER A 15 -4.28 -7.82 -1.68
C SER A 15 -3.45 -8.92 -1.02
N LYS A 16 -2.77 -8.61 0.08
CA LYS A 16 -1.82 -9.49 0.79
C LYS A 16 -1.82 -9.17 2.28
N LEU A 17 -1.32 -10.11 3.09
CA LEU A 17 -0.86 -9.89 4.46
C LEU A 17 0.63 -10.22 4.51
N ALA A 18 1.45 -9.27 4.92
CA ALA A 18 2.88 -9.47 5.14
C ALA A 18 3.18 -9.36 6.63
N ALA A 19 4.07 -10.21 7.14
CA ALA A 19 4.58 -10.14 8.51
C ALA A 19 6.10 -10.21 8.51
N VAL A 20 6.73 -9.47 9.41
CA VAL A 20 8.18 -9.44 9.65
C VAL A 20 8.48 -9.58 11.14
N MET A 21 9.38 -10.50 11.47
CA MET A 21 9.90 -10.73 12.82
C MET A 21 11.31 -10.16 12.93
N PHE A 22 11.59 -9.44 14.01
CA PHE A 22 12.90 -8.86 14.30
C PHE A 22 13.18 -8.86 15.81
N ASP A 23 14.47 -8.78 16.18
CA ASP A 23 14.88 -8.68 17.58
C ASP A 23 15.02 -7.23 18.07
N ASP A 24 15.27 -7.05 19.37
CA ASP A 24 15.50 -5.74 20.00
C ASP A 24 16.73 -4.99 19.46
N ALA A 25 17.65 -5.67 18.79
CA ALA A 25 18.77 -5.05 18.10
C ALA A 25 18.42 -4.67 16.66
N PHE A 26 17.17 -4.89 16.23
CA PHE A 26 16.65 -4.71 14.87
C PHE A 26 17.31 -5.60 13.83
N HIS A 27 17.73 -6.81 14.21
CA HIS A 27 18.10 -7.85 13.25
C HIS A 27 16.86 -8.55 12.73
N PHE A 28 16.84 -8.78 11.42
CA PHE A 28 15.80 -9.55 10.76
C PHE A 28 15.86 -11.02 11.20
N ARG A 29 14.71 -11.62 11.49
CA ARG A 29 14.61 -13.04 11.87
C ARG A 29 13.85 -13.86 10.83
N ALA A 30 12.68 -13.40 10.43
CA ALA A 30 11.85 -14.09 9.46
C ALA A 30 10.82 -13.14 8.84
N ALA A 31 10.32 -13.54 7.68
CA ALA A 31 9.18 -12.91 7.02
C ALA A 31 8.21 -14.00 6.58
N GLY A 32 6.92 -13.68 6.58
CA GLY A 32 5.88 -14.55 6.03
C GLY A 32 4.83 -13.74 5.29
N TYR A 33 4.16 -14.41 4.36
CA TYR A 33 3.16 -13.81 3.48
C TYR A 33 1.91 -14.68 3.43
N GLY A 34 0.77 -14.02 3.49
CA GLY A 34 -0.55 -14.59 3.31
C GLY A 34 -1.35 -13.80 2.27
N GLY A 35 -2.49 -14.36 1.89
CA GLY A 35 -3.48 -13.70 1.06
C GLY A 35 -4.23 -12.57 1.79
N PRO A 36 -5.30 -12.05 1.17
CA PRO A 36 -6.08 -10.95 1.73
C PRO A 36 -6.86 -11.35 2.99
N VAL A 37 -7.05 -10.38 3.89
CA VAL A 37 -7.73 -10.59 5.18
C VAL A 37 -8.87 -9.58 5.42
N ASN A 38 -9.34 -8.90 4.38
CA ASN A 38 -10.39 -7.88 4.48
C ASN A 38 -11.80 -8.46 4.73
N GLY A 39 -12.77 -7.59 5.02
CA GLY A 39 -14.15 -7.96 5.36
C GLY A 39 -14.87 -8.89 4.37
N SER A 40 -14.42 -8.98 3.12
CA SER A 40 -15.05 -9.80 2.07
C SER A 40 -14.74 -11.30 2.16
N PHE A 41 -13.81 -11.72 3.02
CA PHE A 41 -13.43 -13.13 3.19
C PHE A 41 -14.05 -13.74 4.45
N SER A 42 -14.34 -15.04 4.39
CA SER A 42 -14.82 -15.79 5.56
C SER A 42 -13.77 -15.83 6.67
N GLU A 43 -14.19 -16.00 7.92
CA GLU A 43 -13.27 -16.12 9.06
C GLU A 43 -12.26 -17.26 8.87
N THR A 44 -12.70 -18.41 8.36
CA THR A 44 -11.84 -19.57 8.07
C THR A 44 -10.74 -19.22 7.07
N GLU A 45 -11.09 -18.49 6.00
CA GLU A 45 -10.10 -18.04 5.02
C GLU A 45 -9.13 -17.04 5.62
N LYS A 46 -9.62 -16.06 6.38
CA LYS A 46 -8.77 -15.09 7.09
C LYS A 46 -7.78 -15.80 8.01
N ARG A 47 -8.24 -16.75 8.83
CA ARG A 47 -7.38 -17.55 9.73
C ARG A 47 -6.31 -18.32 8.95
N ARG A 48 -6.66 -18.92 7.81
CA ARG A 48 -5.69 -19.61 6.94
C ARG A 48 -4.62 -18.64 6.43
N GLN A 49 -5.00 -17.45 5.95
CA GLN A 49 -4.04 -16.47 5.44
C GLN A 49 -3.16 -15.88 6.56
N ILE A 50 -3.73 -15.63 7.73
CA ILE A 50 -3.01 -15.21 8.93
C ILE A 50 -1.98 -16.27 9.34
N ALA A 51 -2.39 -17.54 9.42
CA ALA A 51 -1.49 -18.64 9.76
C ALA A 51 -0.34 -18.77 8.74
N ALA A 52 -0.63 -18.62 7.44
CA ALA A 52 0.39 -18.63 6.39
C ALA A 52 1.41 -17.48 6.56
N ALA A 53 0.93 -16.27 6.87
CA ALA A 53 1.80 -15.11 7.12
C ALA A 53 2.61 -15.25 8.42
N LEU A 54 2.03 -15.83 9.46
CA LEU A 54 2.66 -15.96 10.78
C LEU A 54 3.61 -17.14 10.89
N SER A 55 3.35 -18.25 10.21
CA SER A 55 4.07 -19.51 10.40
C SER A 55 5.61 -19.36 10.34
N PRO A 56 6.21 -18.72 9.31
CA PRO A 56 7.66 -18.52 9.28
C PRO A 56 8.18 -17.68 10.45
N CYS A 57 7.40 -16.69 10.88
CA CYS A 57 7.76 -15.80 11.98
C CYS A 57 7.70 -16.50 13.33
N LEU A 58 6.62 -17.24 13.61
CA LEU A 58 6.45 -17.96 14.87
C LEU A 58 7.48 -19.09 15.04
N SER A 59 7.78 -19.83 13.97
CA SER A 59 8.80 -20.89 14.01
C SER A 59 10.23 -20.37 14.19
N SER A 60 10.47 -19.07 13.99
CA SER A 60 11.81 -18.46 14.11
C SER A 60 12.18 -18.07 15.55
N VAL A 61 11.24 -18.16 16.50
CA VAL A 61 11.43 -17.68 17.88
C VAL A 61 10.82 -18.67 18.89
N PRO A 62 11.30 -18.73 20.14
CA PRO A 62 10.69 -19.58 21.16
C PRO A 62 9.28 -19.12 21.54
N SER A 63 8.44 -20.06 21.98
CA SER A 63 7.13 -19.73 22.57
C SER A 63 7.29 -18.77 23.75
N GLY A 64 6.41 -17.77 23.83
CA GLY A 64 6.54 -16.64 24.77
C GLY A 64 7.62 -15.61 24.41
N GLY A 65 8.35 -15.78 23.30
CA GLY A 65 9.45 -14.89 22.91
C GLY A 65 9.02 -13.53 22.34
N ILE A 66 7.76 -13.38 21.92
CA ILE A 66 7.27 -12.15 21.28
C ILE A 66 6.78 -11.17 22.35
N GLY A 67 7.47 -10.05 22.51
CA GLY A 67 7.12 -9.00 23.46
C GLY A 67 6.12 -7.99 22.92
N ARG A 68 6.16 -7.73 21.60
CA ARG A 68 5.28 -6.77 20.92
C ARG A 68 4.84 -7.27 19.55
N ALA A 69 3.62 -6.92 19.15
CA ALA A 69 3.09 -7.19 17.82
C ALA A 69 2.34 -5.97 17.28
N PHE A 70 2.69 -5.54 16.07
CA PHE A 70 2.00 -4.49 15.33
C PHE A 70 1.20 -5.06 14.17
N LEU A 71 0.04 -4.47 13.89
CA LEU A 71 -0.76 -4.78 12.72
C LEU A 71 -1.34 -3.50 12.13
N SER A 72 -1.09 -3.27 10.85
CA SER A 72 -1.78 -2.30 10.00
C SER A 72 -2.73 -3.02 9.06
N ALA A 73 -4.03 -2.70 9.11
CA ALA A 73 -5.00 -3.17 8.13
C ALA A 73 -6.20 -2.21 7.98
N PRO A 74 -6.96 -2.25 6.85
CA PRO A 74 -8.10 -1.36 6.59
C PRO A 74 -9.30 -1.46 7.56
N TRP A 75 -9.14 -2.11 8.71
CA TRP A 75 -10.18 -2.38 9.72
C TRP A 75 -9.61 -2.28 11.15
N THR A 76 -8.29 -2.24 11.32
CA THR A 76 -7.65 -2.11 12.63
C THR A 76 -7.81 -0.67 13.12
N GLY A 77 -8.47 -0.50 14.27
CA GLY A 77 -8.77 0.81 14.85
C GLY A 77 -10.17 1.35 14.53
N SER A 78 -11.02 0.60 13.81
CA SER A 78 -12.46 0.87 13.82
C SER A 78 -13.05 0.45 15.18
N ARG A 79 -14.13 1.09 15.61
CA ARG A 79 -14.85 0.77 16.86
C ARG A 79 -15.35 -0.68 16.96
N GLU A 80 -15.30 -1.44 15.86
CA GLU A 80 -15.92 -2.76 15.70
C GLU A 80 -14.93 -3.92 15.93
N GLU A 81 -13.61 -3.68 15.92
CA GLU A 81 -12.60 -4.67 16.34
C GLU A 81 -11.79 -4.11 17.51
N GLU A 82 -12.25 -4.38 18.73
CA GLU A 82 -11.40 -4.24 19.93
C GLU A 82 -10.11 -5.05 19.74
N GLU A 83 -8.96 -4.49 20.17
CA GLU A 83 -7.62 -5.10 20.02
C GLU A 83 -7.57 -6.56 20.51
N ASP A 84 -8.45 -6.92 21.45
CA ASP A 84 -8.52 -8.26 22.03
C ASP A 84 -9.24 -9.30 21.16
N ASN A 85 -10.05 -8.89 20.18
CA ASN A 85 -10.80 -9.79 19.31
C ASN A 85 -10.24 -9.92 17.88
N ASN A 86 -9.18 -9.17 17.55
CA ASN A 86 -8.58 -9.25 16.22
C ASN A 86 -7.91 -10.63 15.99
N LEU A 87 -8.31 -11.32 14.91
CA LEU A 87 -7.86 -12.68 14.58
C LEU A 87 -6.34 -12.85 14.50
N PHE A 88 -5.64 -11.84 13.99
CA PHE A 88 -4.18 -11.88 13.87
C PHE A 88 -3.54 -11.83 15.27
N PHE A 89 -3.97 -10.90 16.12
CA PHE A 89 -3.46 -10.80 17.48
C PHE A 89 -3.82 -12.02 18.33
N LEU A 90 -5.01 -12.60 18.16
CA LEU A 90 -5.38 -13.86 18.80
C LEU A 90 -4.43 -15.00 18.41
N GLU A 91 -4.02 -15.09 17.15
CA GLU A 91 -3.08 -16.11 16.70
C GLU A 91 -1.67 -15.89 17.27
N VAL A 92 -1.21 -14.64 17.35
CA VAL A 92 0.07 -14.31 18.01
C VAL A 92 0.02 -14.63 19.51
N LYS A 93 -1.09 -14.32 20.20
CA LYS A 93 -1.30 -14.59 21.63
C LYS A 93 -1.27 -16.09 21.96
N LYS A 94 -1.71 -16.98 21.05
CA LYS A 94 -1.56 -18.44 21.24
C LYS A 94 -0.08 -18.85 21.37
N HIS A 95 0.80 -18.20 20.62
CA HIS A 95 2.24 -18.46 20.68
C HIS A 95 2.93 -17.72 21.83
N SER A 96 2.47 -16.50 22.15
CA SER A 96 3.06 -15.61 23.16
C SER A 96 1.97 -14.90 23.97
N PRO A 97 1.46 -15.50 25.06
CA PRO A 97 0.30 -14.98 25.79
C PRO A 97 0.46 -13.59 26.42
N ARG A 98 1.72 -13.16 26.65
CA ARG A 98 2.07 -11.85 27.24
C ARG A 98 2.39 -10.77 26.20
N VAL A 99 2.22 -11.06 24.92
CA VAL A 99 2.51 -10.10 23.85
C VAL A 99 1.66 -8.84 24.01
N ARG A 100 2.30 -7.67 23.87
CA ARG A 100 1.59 -6.40 23.74
C ARG A 100 1.23 -6.18 22.28
N CYS A 101 -0.07 -6.19 21.98
CA CYS A 101 -0.57 -5.91 20.65
C CYS A 101 -0.83 -4.41 20.50
N SER A 102 -0.49 -3.84 19.34
CA SER A 102 -0.74 -2.43 19.06
C SER A 102 -1.13 -2.27 17.59
N PRO A 103 -2.34 -1.79 17.29
CA PRO A 103 -2.72 -1.48 15.92
C PRO A 103 -1.92 -0.27 15.42
N LEU A 104 -1.67 -0.24 14.12
CA LEU A 104 -1.21 0.95 13.39
C LEU A 104 -2.25 1.29 12.34
N SER A 105 -2.58 2.57 12.17
CA SER A 105 -3.39 2.94 11.01
C SER A 105 -2.58 2.75 9.72
N GLU A 106 -3.28 2.56 8.60
CA GLU A 106 -2.65 2.42 7.28
C GLU A 106 -1.77 3.63 6.94
N GLY A 107 -2.25 4.84 7.26
CA GLY A 107 -1.48 6.08 7.12
C GLY A 107 -0.20 6.07 7.96
N GLU A 108 -0.28 5.69 9.24
CA GLU A 108 0.89 5.63 10.13
C GLU A 108 1.92 4.62 9.65
N ALA A 109 1.50 3.39 9.31
CA ALA A 109 2.40 2.36 8.84
C ALA A 109 3.12 2.79 7.55
N CYS A 110 2.39 3.40 6.61
CA CYS A 110 2.97 3.96 5.40
C CYS A 110 3.95 5.10 5.71
N LEU A 111 3.58 6.06 6.54
CA LEU A 111 4.41 7.23 6.84
C LEU A 111 5.71 6.83 7.54
N LEU A 112 5.61 5.97 8.55
CA LEU A 112 6.74 5.45 9.31
C LEU A 112 7.68 4.67 8.39
N ALA A 113 7.17 3.67 7.66
CA ALA A 113 7.98 2.85 6.76
C ALA A 113 8.61 3.67 5.61
N GLY A 114 7.87 4.62 5.07
CA GLY A 114 8.28 5.35 3.88
C GLY A 114 9.21 6.53 4.15
N SER A 115 9.05 7.20 5.30
CA SER A 115 9.73 8.48 5.58
C SER A 115 10.31 8.63 6.98
N PHE A 116 10.13 7.66 7.87
CA PHE A 116 10.62 7.71 9.26
C PHE A 116 10.03 8.88 10.06
N ARG A 117 8.89 9.43 9.62
CA ARG A 117 8.17 10.51 10.27
C ARG A 117 6.98 9.98 11.04
N ARG A 118 6.63 10.69 12.12
CA ARG A 118 5.44 10.44 12.94
C ARG A 118 4.28 11.37 12.61
N GLU A 119 4.51 12.37 11.77
CA GLU A 119 3.51 13.37 11.39
C GLU A 119 3.72 13.78 9.92
N GLY A 120 2.61 13.90 9.19
CA GLY A 120 2.60 14.23 7.76
C GLY A 120 1.35 13.72 7.06
N THR A 121 1.24 14.01 5.78
CA THR A 121 0.15 13.52 4.93
C THR A 121 0.63 12.31 4.13
N VAL A 122 -0.22 11.29 4.00
CA VAL A 122 0.01 10.13 3.12
C VAL A 122 -1.05 10.13 2.03
N THR A 123 -0.62 10.15 0.77
CA THR A 123 -1.49 9.96 -0.39
C THR A 123 -1.36 8.51 -0.87
N LEU A 124 -2.30 7.67 -0.44
CA LEU A 124 -2.36 6.26 -0.76
C LEU A 124 -3.07 6.05 -2.11
N SER A 125 -2.41 5.37 -3.05
CA SER A 125 -2.99 4.86 -4.28
C SER A 125 -2.51 3.42 -4.54
N GLY A 126 -3.34 2.46 -4.09
CA GLY A 126 -3.17 1.03 -4.24
C GLY A 126 -4.26 0.45 -5.15
N THR A 127 -4.88 -0.65 -4.73
CA THR A 127 -6.11 -1.13 -5.40
C THR A 127 -7.23 -0.09 -5.28
N GLY A 128 -7.41 0.48 -4.08
CA GLY A 128 -8.21 1.69 -3.83
C GLY A 128 -7.33 2.91 -3.56
N SER A 129 -7.91 4.02 -3.10
CA SER A 129 -7.16 5.24 -2.77
C SER A 129 -7.71 5.99 -1.56
N GLY A 130 -6.84 6.77 -0.91
CA GLY A 130 -7.18 7.60 0.23
C GLY A 130 -6.06 8.57 0.58
N VAL A 131 -6.41 9.62 1.31
CA VAL A 131 -5.46 10.60 1.85
C VAL A 131 -5.59 10.63 3.36
N PHE A 132 -4.48 10.40 4.06
CA PHE A 132 -4.42 10.33 5.50
C PHE A 132 -3.58 11.47 6.05
N GLN A 133 -4.12 12.24 6.99
CA GLN A 133 -3.30 13.03 7.89
C GLN A 133 -2.91 12.15 9.07
N VAL A 134 -1.60 12.03 9.30
CA VAL A 134 -1.01 11.29 10.39
C VAL A 134 -0.41 12.28 11.39
N GLY A 135 -0.61 12.04 12.68
CA GLY A 135 -0.13 12.89 13.77
C GLY A 135 -1.15 13.01 14.90
N PRO A 136 -1.00 14.00 15.80
CA PRO A 136 -1.91 14.21 16.93
C PRO A 136 -3.36 14.47 16.52
N ALA A 137 -3.56 15.08 15.34
CA ALA A 137 -4.86 15.30 14.74
C ALA A 137 -4.97 14.49 13.45
N ALA A 138 -5.38 13.23 13.58
CA ALA A 138 -5.54 12.32 12.46
C ALA A 138 -6.84 12.61 11.68
N ALA A 139 -6.79 12.46 10.36
CA ALA A 139 -7.96 12.56 9.49
C ALA A 139 -7.79 11.71 8.24
N HIS A 140 -8.90 11.35 7.61
CA HIS A 140 -8.93 10.53 6.41
C HIS A 140 -9.93 11.11 5.40
N LEU A 141 -9.52 11.15 4.13
CA LEU A 141 -10.35 11.47 2.96
C LEU A 141 -10.25 10.33 1.95
N GLY A 142 -11.37 9.96 1.33
CA GLY A 142 -11.41 8.84 0.39
C GLY A 142 -11.78 7.52 1.08
N GLY A 143 -11.46 6.39 0.45
CA GLY A 143 -11.81 5.06 0.96
C GLY A 143 -13.28 4.68 0.84
N TRP A 144 -14.06 5.34 -0.03
CA TRP A 144 -15.48 5.02 -0.30
C TRP A 144 -15.67 3.74 -1.14
N GLY A 145 -14.57 3.09 -1.52
CA GLY A 145 -14.55 1.88 -2.34
C GLY A 145 -14.78 2.13 -3.83
N TYR A 146 -14.46 1.12 -4.63
CA TYR A 146 -14.37 1.20 -6.09
C TYR A 146 -15.68 1.58 -6.81
N LEU A 147 -16.84 1.45 -6.16
CA LEU A 147 -18.14 1.83 -6.75
C LEU A 147 -18.46 3.31 -6.57
N LEU A 148 -18.04 3.92 -5.46
CA LEU A 148 -18.44 5.27 -5.05
C LEU A 148 -17.27 6.26 -5.02
N GLY A 149 -16.04 5.76 -5.07
CA GLY A 149 -14.83 6.55 -4.97
C GLY A 149 -13.61 5.84 -5.53
N ASP A 150 -12.57 5.69 -4.72
CA ASP A 150 -11.24 5.21 -5.15
C ASP A 150 -10.68 5.97 -6.36
N PHE A 151 -10.96 7.29 -6.43
CA PHE A 151 -10.45 8.17 -7.48
C PHE A 151 -8.92 8.19 -7.49
N GLY A 152 -8.33 8.04 -8.67
CA GLY A 152 -6.89 7.92 -8.87
C GLY A 152 -6.25 6.64 -8.33
N SER A 153 -7.04 5.65 -7.91
CA SER A 153 -6.54 4.33 -7.53
C SER A 153 -6.08 3.50 -8.74
N GLY A 154 -5.37 2.41 -8.48
CA GLY A 154 -5.05 1.41 -9.49
C GLY A 154 -6.30 0.79 -10.13
N PHE A 155 -7.39 0.58 -9.37
CA PHE A 155 -8.66 0.14 -9.96
C PHE A 155 -9.21 1.17 -10.94
N SER A 156 -9.28 2.45 -10.54
CA SER A 156 -9.79 3.54 -11.39
C SER A 156 -8.95 3.68 -12.67
N ILE A 157 -7.62 3.68 -12.55
CA ILE A 157 -6.70 3.73 -13.69
C ILE A 157 -6.90 2.52 -14.61
N GLY A 158 -6.95 1.31 -14.05
CA GLY A 158 -7.15 0.09 -14.82
C GLY A 158 -8.49 0.08 -15.55
N GLN A 159 -9.57 0.49 -14.88
CA GLN A 159 -10.90 0.60 -15.47
C GLN A 159 -10.92 1.62 -16.62
N LYS A 160 -10.36 2.82 -16.42
CA LYS A 160 -10.25 3.85 -17.47
C LYS A 160 -9.42 3.34 -18.66
N GLY A 161 -8.37 2.56 -18.41
CA GLY A 161 -7.58 1.90 -19.45
C GLY A 161 -8.37 0.90 -20.29
N LEU A 162 -9.15 0.02 -19.65
CA LEU A 162 -10.02 -0.93 -20.35
C LEU A 162 -11.13 -0.20 -21.14
N GLN A 163 -11.68 0.87 -20.57
CA GLN A 163 -12.64 1.70 -21.28
C GLN A 163 -12.00 2.35 -22.51
N ALA A 164 -10.79 2.90 -22.42
CA ALA A 164 -10.09 3.47 -23.56
C ALA A 164 -9.86 2.44 -24.69
N ALA A 165 -9.46 1.21 -24.33
CA ALA A 165 -9.35 0.11 -25.28
C ALA A 165 -10.68 -0.19 -25.99
N ILE A 166 -11.79 -0.25 -25.26
CA ILE A 166 -13.13 -0.45 -25.84
C ILE A 166 -13.51 0.72 -26.77
N ARG A 167 -13.21 1.96 -26.39
CA ARG A 167 -13.51 3.13 -27.24
C ARG A 167 -12.74 3.07 -28.56
N TRP A 168 -11.50 2.61 -28.51
CA TRP A 168 -10.66 2.42 -29.70
C TRP A 168 -11.22 1.34 -30.62
N GLU A 169 -11.53 0.15 -30.09
CA GLU A 169 -12.14 -0.97 -30.83
C GLU A 169 -13.45 -0.54 -31.52
N GLU A 170 -14.28 0.23 -30.81
CA GLU A 170 -15.56 0.78 -31.30
C GLU A 170 -15.41 2.07 -32.13
N ARG A 171 -14.17 2.49 -32.44
CA ARG A 171 -13.81 3.60 -33.34
C ARG A 171 -14.29 4.99 -32.94
N TRP A 172 -14.51 5.24 -31.65
CA TRP A 172 -14.85 6.58 -31.12
C TRP A 172 -13.87 7.09 -30.06
N GLY A 173 -12.86 6.30 -29.72
CA GLY A 173 -11.73 6.67 -28.86
C GLY A 173 -10.50 7.12 -29.65
N LYS A 174 -9.47 7.49 -28.90
CA LYS A 174 -8.11 7.70 -29.45
C LYS A 174 -7.48 6.36 -29.81
N GLU A 175 -6.56 6.39 -30.75
CA GLU A 175 -5.65 5.27 -31.03
C GLU A 175 -4.86 4.92 -29.77
N THR A 176 -4.80 3.62 -29.45
CA THR A 176 -4.12 3.13 -28.25
C THR A 176 -3.73 1.66 -28.39
N CYS A 177 -2.59 1.27 -27.79
CA CYS A 177 -2.17 -0.12 -27.69
C CYS A 177 -2.83 -0.88 -26.52
N LEU A 178 -3.69 -0.22 -25.74
CA LEU A 178 -4.34 -0.81 -24.57
C LEU A 178 -5.28 -1.98 -24.92
N GLU A 179 -5.82 -2.03 -26.14
CA GLU A 179 -6.60 -3.16 -26.64
C GLU A 179 -5.78 -4.45 -26.69
N GLU A 180 -4.63 -4.40 -27.35
CA GLU A 180 -3.70 -5.53 -27.48
C GLU A 180 -3.17 -5.97 -26.11
N LEU A 181 -2.82 -5.01 -25.25
CA LEU A 181 -2.39 -5.27 -23.88
C LEU A 181 -3.48 -5.93 -23.04
N ALA A 182 -4.75 -5.53 -23.20
CA ALA A 182 -5.87 -6.15 -22.51
C ALA A 182 -6.09 -7.60 -22.98
N CYS A 183 -6.12 -7.83 -24.29
CA CYS A 183 -6.26 -9.17 -24.86
C CYS A 183 -5.17 -10.12 -24.35
N GLN A 184 -3.91 -9.67 -24.36
CA GLN A 184 -2.78 -10.44 -23.84
C GLN A 184 -2.89 -10.70 -22.33
N ALA A 185 -3.21 -9.67 -21.54
CA ALA A 185 -3.26 -9.78 -20.09
C ALA A 185 -4.33 -10.75 -19.58
N TYR A 186 -5.46 -10.82 -20.28
CA TYR A 186 -6.59 -11.65 -19.88
C TYR A 186 -6.71 -12.94 -20.70
N GLY A 187 -5.79 -13.19 -21.62
CA GLY A 187 -5.73 -14.43 -22.41
C GLY A 187 -6.90 -14.59 -23.37
N VAL A 188 -7.39 -13.49 -23.94
CA VAL A 188 -8.50 -13.48 -24.89
C VAL A 188 -8.03 -13.03 -26.28
N LYS A 189 -8.79 -13.38 -27.33
CA LYS A 189 -8.42 -13.06 -28.72
C LYS A 189 -8.88 -11.67 -29.16
N GLN A 190 -9.99 -11.20 -28.59
CA GLN A 190 -10.62 -9.92 -28.91
C GLN A 190 -11.30 -9.36 -27.64
N LEU A 191 -11.48 -8.04 -27.55
CA LEU A 191 -12.03 -7.41 -26.35
C LEU A 191 -13.42 -7.93 -25.98
N TRP A 192 -14.24 -8.32 -26.95
CA TRP A 192 -15.59 -8.85 -26.69
C TRP A 192 -15.57 -10.10 -25.82
N ASP A 193 -14.50 -10.90 -25.92
CA ASP A 193 -14.31 -12.11 -25.13
C ASP A 193 -13.98 -11.81 -23.65
N LEU A 194 -13.72 -10.54 -23.29
CA LEU A 194 -13.59 -10.11 -21.90
C LEU A 194 -14.91 -10.14 -21.15
N LEU A 195 -16.06 -10.03 -21.82
CA LEU A 195 -17.38 -10.03 -21.15
C LEU A 195 -17.57 -11.24 -20.21
N PRO A 196 -17.46 -12.50 -20.66
CA PRO A 196 -17.60 -13.65 -19.77
C PRO A 196 -16.50 -13.74 -18.71
N VAL A 197 -15.32 -13.14 -18.97
CA VAL A 197 -14.22 -13.08 -17.99
C VAL A 197 -14.60 -12.11 -16.88
N ILE A 198 -14.93 -10.86 -17.22
CA ILE A 198 -15.21 -9.77 -16.27
C ILE A 198 -16.48 -10.03 -15.46
N TYR A 199 -17.52 -10.55 -16.09
CA TYR A 199 -18.80 -10.85 -15.42
C TYR A 199 -18.84 -12.26 -14.82
N GLY A 200 -17.76 -13.04 -14.93
CA GLY A 200 -17.63 -14.33 -14.27
C GLY A 200 -17.32 -14.19 -12.77
N GLU A 201 -17.54 -15.25 -12.00
CA GLU A 201 -17.40 -15.25 -10.54
C GLU A 201 -15.95 -15.03 -10.04
N THR A 202 -14.95 -15.23 -10.90
CA THR A 202 -13.53 -15.22 -10.51
C THR A 202 -12.82 -13.89 -10.79
N PHE A 203 -13.42 -13.02 -11.60
CA PHE A 203 -12.83 -11.74 -11.97
C PHE A 203 -13.34 -10.64 -11.04
N GLY A 204 -12.43 -9.82 -10.52
CA GLY A 204 -12.78 -8.83 -9.52
C GLY A 204 -11.89 -7.60 -9.55
N VAL A 205 -12.03 -6.80 -8.50
CA VAL A 205 -11.37 -5.50 -8.32
C VAL A 205 -9.85 -5.60 -8.52
N LYS A 206 -9.21 -6.71 -8.09
CA LYS A 206 -7.76 -6.90 -8.24
C LYS A 206 -7.32 -7.05 -9.69
N GLN A 207 -8.09 -7.77 -10.50
CA GLN A 207 -7.76 -8.03 -11.91
C GLN A 207 -7.91 -6.74 -12.72
N VAL A 208 -8.95 -5.94 -12.47
CA VAL A 208 -9.06 -4.61 -13.07
C VAL A 208 -7.90 -3.72 -12.61
N ALA A 209 -7.60 -3.71 -11.30
CA ALA A 209 -6.52 -2.88 -10.76
C ALA A 209 -5.12 -3.28 -11.25
N SER A 210 -4.90 -4.55 -11.61
CA SER A 210 -3.60 -4.98 -12.15
C SER A 210 -3.32 -4.38 -13.54
N PHE A 211 -4.37 -4.05 -14.30
CA PHE A 211 -4.27 -3.37 -15.59
C PHE A 211 -3.65 -1.97 -15.48
N CYS A 212 -3.66 -1.35 -14.29
CA CYS A 212 -2.98 -0.08 -14.03
C CYS A 212 -1.51 -0.08 -14.46
N ARG A 213 -0.79 -1.20 -14.30
CA ARG A 213 0.62 -1.28 -14.72
C ARG A 213 0.78 -1.29 -16.24
N LEU A 214 -0.19 -1.85 -16.95
CA LEU A 214 -0.19 -1.89 -18.41
C LEU A 214 -0.54 -0.52 -18.98
N VAL A 215 -1.44 0.22 -18.33
CA VAL A 215 -1.65 1.66 -18.61
C VAL A 215 -0.36 2.44 -18.40
N GLY A 216 0.34 2.20 -17.28
CA GLY A 216 1.66 2.80 -17.02
C GLY A 216 2.68 2.53 -18.13
N ARG A 217 2.81 1.26 -18.51
CA ARG A 217 3.70 0.83 -19.59
C ARG A 217 3.35 1.51 -20.92
N ALA A 218 2.07 1.51 -21.31
CA ALA A 218 1.63 2.15 -22.55
C ALA A 218 1.97 3.64 -22.56
N ALA A 219 1.76 4.33 -21.43
CA ALA A 219 2.10 5.75 -21.29
C ALA A 219 3.62 5.99 -21.42
N ASP A 220 4.45 5.12 -20.83
CA ASP A 220 5.92 5.18 -20.96
C ASP A 220 6.40 4.91 -22.40
N GLU A 221 5.62 4.14 -23.18
CA GLU A 221 5.84 3.88 -24.61
C GLU A 221 5.26 4.98 -25.53
N GLY A 222 4.63 6.02 -24.97
CA GLY A 222 4.14 7.20 -25.69
C GLY A 222 2.66 7.17 -26.08
N ASP A 223 1.87 6.22 -25.58
CA ASP A 223 0.42 6.14 -25.82
C ASP A 223 -0.30 7.34 -25.18
N GLU A 224 -0.88 8.21 -26.00
CA GLU A 224 -1.52 9.45 -25.53
C GLU A 224 -2.75 9.20 -24.64
N ALA A 225 -3.53 8.16 -24.94
CA ALA A 225 -4.71 7.82 -24.15
C ALA A 225 -4.30 7.39 -22.73
N ALA A 226 -3.25 6.57 -22.63
CA ALA A 226 -2.69 6.15 -21.36
C ALA A 226 -2.08 7.32 -20.57
N VAL A 227 -1.36 8.24 -21.23
CA VAL A 227 -0.83 9.46 -20.60
C VAL A 227 -1.94 10.32 -20.00
N GLU A 228 -3.06 10.51 -20.72
CA GLU A 228 -4.20 11.27 -20.23
C GLU A 228 -4.85 10.63 -19.00
N ILE A 229 -5.03 9.32 -19.01
CA ILE A 229 -5.57 8.57 -17.86
C ILE A 229 -4.70 8.78 -16.61
N LEU A 230 -3.37 8.72 -16.74
CA LEU A 230 -2.46 8.93 -15.61
C LEU A 230 -2.47 10.38 -15.12
N LYS A 231 -2.57 11.36 -16.02
CA LYS A 231 -2.68 12.79 -15.65
C LYS A 231 -3.98 13.10 -14.94
N GLU A 232 -5.08 12.49 -15.36
CA GLU A 232 -6.39 12.60 -14.70
C GLU A 232 -6.34 11.98 -13.30
N ALA A 233 -5.79 10.77 -13.17
CA ALA A 233 -5.61 10.12 -11.87
C ALA A 233 -4.70 10.94 -10.92
N ALA A 234 -3.61 11.51 -11.44
CA ALA A 234 -2.76 12.44 -10.70
C ALA A 234 -3.53 13.65 -10.18
N TRP A 235 -4.44 14.21 -10.99
CA TRP A 235 -5.28 15.33 -10.60
C TRP A 235 -6.26 14.96 -9.49
N GLU A 236 -6.94 13.82 -9.60
CA GLU A 236 -7.85 13.32 -8.57
C GLU A 236 -7.13 13.13 -7.22
N LEU A 237 -5.91 12.61 -7.24
CA LEU A 237 -5.09 12.43 -6.03
C LEU A 237 -4.58 13.77 -5.48
N ALA A 238 -4.13 14.68 -6.35
CA ALA A 238 -3.62 15.99 -5.96
C ALA A 238 -4.73 16.85 -5.34
N ALA A 239 -5.94 16.83 -5.91
CA ALA A 239 -7.10 17.57 -5.39
C ALA A 239 -7.46 17.12 -3.97
N GLN A 240 -7.54 15.81 -3.72
CA GLN A 240 -7.82 15.27 -2.38
C GLN A 240 -6.70 15.61 -1.39
N THR A 241 -5.44 15.54 -1.85
CA THR A 241 -4.27 15.88 -1.02
C THR A 241 -4.25 17.36 -0.66
N ALA A 242 -4.57 18.24 -1.61
CA ALA A 242 -4.66 19.68 -1.39
C ALA A 242 -5.72 20.05 -0.34
N VAL A 243 -6.86 19.35 -0.32
CA VAL A 243 -7.89 19.53 0.72
C VAL A 243 -7.33 19.14 2.09
N MET A 244 -6.59 18.02 2.18
CA MET A 244 -5.98 17.62 3.44
C MET A 244 -4.95 18.64 3.93
N LEU A 245 -4.03 19.06 3.07
CA LEU A 245 -3.02 20.09 3.40
C LEU A 245 -3.68 21.40 3.83
N HIS A 246 -4.80 21.79 3.21
CA HIS A 246 -5.54 22.99 3.61
C HIS A 246 -6.12 22.86 5.03
N ARG A 247 -6.74 21.72 5.35
CA ARG A 247 -7.32 21.45 6.68
C ARG A 247 -6.28 21.41 7.79
N PHE A 248 -5.03 21.10 7.43
CA PHE A 248 -3.90 20.94 8.35
C PHE A 248 -2.75 21.90 8.04
N ALA A 249 -3.05 23.12 7.63
CA ALA A 249 -2.06 24.12 7.19
C ALA A 249 -1.02 24.52 8.26
N GLN A 250 -1.31 24.25 9.53
CA GLN A 250 -0.38 24.43 10.66
C GLN A 250 0.71 23.35 10.73
N VAL A 251 0.53 22.22 10.05
CA VAL A 251 1.49 21.12 9.97
C VAL A 251 2.41 21.37 8.78
N SER A 252 3.69 20.99 8.89
CA SER A 252 4.61 21.04 7.75
C SER A 252 4.00 20.29 6.54
N PRO A 253 4.01 20.86 5.32
CA PRO A 253 3.36 20.28 4.15
C PRO A 253 4.18 19.11 3.56
N PHE A 254 4.42 18.09 4.38
CA PHE A 254 5.08 16.86 3.99
C PHE A 254 4.04 15.86 3.49
N VAL A 255 4.26 15.32 2.29
CA VAL A 255 3.41 14.35 1.63
C VAL A 255 4.22 13.14 1.24
N LEU A 256 3.83 11.97 1.73
CA LEU A 256 4.36 10.70 1.31
C LEU A 256 3.37 10.04 0.33
N THR A 257 3.85 9.68 -0.86
CA THR A 257 3.10 8.78 -1.75
C THR A 257 3.20 7.34 -1.24
N ALA A 258 2.10 6.58 -1.29
CA ALA A 258 2.11 5.17 -0.86
C ALA A 258 1.19 4.34 -1.75
N GLY A 259 1.48 3.04 -1.92
CA GLY A 259 0.65 2.12 -2.71
C GLY A 259 1.22 1.78 -4.10
N GLY A 260 0.64 0.75 -4.71
CA GLY A 260 1.17 0.13 -5.91
C GLY A 260 0.94 0.90 -7.21
N ALA A 261 -0.07 1.76 -7.29
CA ALA A 261 -0.39 2.49 -8.53
C ALA A 261 0.70 3.49 -8.90
N TRP A 262 1.38 4.08 -7.91
CA TRP A 262 2.55 4.96 -8.09
C TRP A 262 3.72 4.29 -8.82
N LYS A 263 3.75 2.95 -8.89
CA LYS A 263 4.78 2.18 -9.58
C LYS A 263 4.44 1.91 -11.05
N ALA A 264 3.26 2.34 -11.52
CA ALA A 264 2.83 2.10 -12.90
C ALA A 264 3.67 2.90 -13.90
N SER A 265 3.91 4.17 -13.63
CA SER A 265 4.75 5.07 -14.44
C SER A 265 5.14 6.29 -13.61
N ASP A 266 6.32 6.86 -13.89
CA ASP A 266 6.75 8.13 -13.28
C ASP A 266 5.86 9.31 -13.66
N ILE A 267 5.10 9.22 -14.77
CA ILE A 267 4.16 10.26 -15.22
C ILE A 267 3.12 10.54 -14.14
N LEU A 268 2.62 9.52 -13.45
CA LEU A 268 1.64 9.69 -12.37
C LEU A 268 2.23 10.50 -11.21
N PHE A 269 3.44 10.15 -10.76
CA PHE A 269 4.12 10.83 -9.66
C PHE A 269 4.50 12.28 -10.03
N GLN A 270 5.05 12.49 -11.24
CA GLN A 270 5.45 13.81 -11.73
C GLN A 270 4.23 14.72 -11.88
N SER A 271 3.18 14.25 -12.55
CA SER A 271 1.94 15.02 -12.73
C SER A 271 1.28 15.37 -11.41
N PHE A 272 1.22 14.43 -10.45
CA PHE A 272 0.71 14.68 -9.11
C PHE A 272 1.54 15.77 -8.41
N SER A 273 2.87 15.62 -8.44
CA SER A 273 3.79 16.54 -7.78
C SER A 273 3.71 17.96 -8.34
N GLU A 274 3.66 18.10 -9.67
CA GLU A 274 3.52 19.39 -10.34
C GLU A 274 2.21 20.08 -9.97
N GLN A 275 1.10 19.33 -10.01
CA GLN A 275 -0.22 19.89 -9.70
C GLN A 275 -0.32 20.34 -8.25
N LEU A 276 0.18 19.52 -7.31
CA LEU A 276 0.16 19.87 -5.89
C LEU A 276 1.07 21.07 -5.60
N LYS A 277 2.27 21.12 -6.20
CA LYS A 277 3.23 22.23 -6.02
C LYS A 277 2.75 23.56 -6.61
N ARG A 278 1.85 23.57 -7.59
CA ARG A 278 1.20 24.82 -8.06
C ARG A 278 0.41 25.50 -6.95
N GLN A 279 -0.21 24.74 -6.04
CA GLN A 279 -0.98 25.26 -4.91
C GLN A 279 -0.13 25.36 -3.63
N TYR A 280 0.82 24.44 -3.44
CA TYR A 280 1.71 24.36 -2.29
C TYR A 280 3.19 24.30 -2.73
N PRO A 281 3.81 25.43 -3.14
CA PRO A 281 5.18 25.43 -3.67
C PRO A 281 6.24 24.85 -2.72
N CYS A 282 6.01 24.96 -1.41
CA CYS A 282 6.90 24.46 -0.37
C CYS A 282 6.62 23.00 0.04
N ALA A 283 5.65 22.31 -0.59
CA ALA A 283 5.33 20.94 -0.24
C ALA A 283 6.49 19.99 -0.53
N GLN A 284 6.87 19.19 0.47
CA GLN A 284 7.85 18.13 0.34
C GLN A 284 7.12 16.85 -0.03
N ILE A 285 7.32 16.37 -1.26
CA ILE A 285 6.60 15.21 -1.81
C ILE A 285 7.61 14.09 -2.02
N GLU A 286 7.45 12.98 -1.31
CA GLU A 286 8.41 11.88 -1.29
C GLU A 286 7.79 10.55 -1.74
N LYS A 287 8.66 9.68 -2.28
CA LYS A 287 8.37 8.27 -2.53
C LYS A 287 8.83 7.44 -1.31
N PRO A 288 8.14 6.34 -0.98
CA PRO A 288 8.42 5.59 0.23
C PRO A 288 9.70 4.76 0.10
N VAL A 289 10.48 4.67 1.18
CA VAL A 289 11.70 3.86 1.25
C VAL A 289 11.40 2.36 1.40
N PHE A 290 10.48 2.00 2.30
CA PHE A 290 10.12 0.61 2.59
C PHE A 290 8.64 0.31 2.34
N GLU A 291 8.31 -0.98 2.19
CA GLU A 291 6.93 -1.46 2.25
C GLU A 291 6.29 -1.18 3.63
N PRO A 292 4.96 -0.94 3.72
CA PRO A 292 4.29 -0.55 4.97
C PRO A 292 4.44 -1.55 6.13
N VAL A 293 4.71 -2.83 5.84
CA VAL A 293 5.04 -3.86 6.86
C VAL A 293 6.22 -3.46 7.75
N MET A 294 7.09 -2.55 7.29
CA MET A 294 8.19 -1.99 8.07
C MET A 294 7.74 -0.94 9.10
N GLY A 295 6.46 -0.51 9.10
CA GLY A 295 5.96 0.52 9.99
C GLY A 295 6.24 0.25 11.47
N GLY A 296 5.97 -0.97 11.95
CA GLY A 296 6.27 -1.38 13.33
C GLY A 296 7.77 -1.49 13.63
N VAL A 297 8.60 -1.81 12.62
CA VAL A 297 10.06 -1.79 12.76
C VAL A 297 10.52 -0.35 13.00
N ILE A 298 10.08 0.58 12.14
CA ILE A 298 10.48 1.99 12.23
C ILE A 298 9.95 2.64 13.51
N LEU A 299 8.72 2.34 13.91
CA LEU A 299 8.19 2.83 15.19
C LEU A 299 9.06 2.38 16.36
N SER A 300 9.43 1.09 16.39
CA SER A 300 10.27 0.53 17.46
C SER A 300 11.66 1.17 17.49
N VAL A 301 12.22 1.50 16.32
CA VAL A 301 13.49 2.23 16.19
C VAL A 301 13.36 3.65 16.76
N LEU A 302 12.33 4.40 16.36
CA LEU A 302 12.12 5.78 16.81
C LEU A 302 11.86 5.85 18.32
N GLU A 303 11.15 4.88 18.89
CA GLU A 303 10.93 4.80 20.34
C GLU A 303 12.21 4.49 21.12
N LYS A 304 13.12 3.69 20.54
CA LYS A 304 14.34 3.26 21.22
C LYS A 304 15.50 4.26 21.07
N TRP A 305 15.66 4.84 19.88
CA TRP A 305 16.83 5.64 19.52
C TRP A 305 16.51 7.10 19.12
N GLY A 306 15.24 7.49 19.03
CA GLY A 306 14.85 8.83 18.61
C GLY A 306 15.12 9.11 17.11
N THR A 307 15.21 10.39 16.75
CA THR A 307 15.38 10.86 15.36
C THR A 307 16.84 10.94 14.89
N ASP A 308 17.81 10.70 15.77
CA ASP A 308 19.26 10.89 15.50
C ASP A 308 19.90 9.72 14.70
N ALA A 309 19.08 9.06 13.90
CA ALA A 309 19.29 7.69 13.42
C ALA A 309 19.85 7.64 11.97
N SER A 310 20.70 8.60 11.58
CA SER A 310 21.24 8.64 10.21
C SER A 310 22.02 7.36 9.85
N ASP A 311 22.81 6.83 10.79
CA ASP A 311 23.49 5.53 10.68
C ASP A 311 22.51 4.33 10.71
N THR A 312 21.38 4.49 11.40
CA THR A 312 20.36 3.44 11.50
C THR A 312 19.68 3.20 10.16
N LEU A 313 19.44 4.22 9.35
CA LEU A 313 18.81 4.05 8.04
C LEU A 313 19.64 3.13 7.14
N GLY A 314 20.96 3.35 7.06
CA GLY A 314 21.86 2.52 6.26
C GLY A 314 21.84 1.06 6.71
N ARG A 315 21.86 0.83 8.03
CA ARG A 315 21.76 -0.51 8.61
C ARG A 315 20.41 -1.17 8.31
N LEU A 316 19.30 -0.47 8.50
CA LEU A 316 17.95 -0.99 8.22
C LEU A 316 17.78 -1.32 6.74
N LYS A 317 18.29 -0.48 5.82
CA LYS A 317 18.25 -0.76 4.38
C LYS A 317 18.98 -2.05 4.03
N LYS A 318 20.10 -2.34 4.70
CA LYS A 318 20.85 -3.59 4.52
C LYS A 318 20.12 -4.79 5.12
N GLU A 319 19.68 -4.66 6.36
CA GLU A 319 19.06 -5.74 7.13
C GLU A 319 17.68 -6.16 6.57
N PHE A 320 16.89 -5.19 6.10
CA PHE A 320 15.53 -5.37 5.61
C PHE A 320 15.43 -5.12 4.10
N SER A 321 16.49 -5.45 3.36
CA SER A 321 16.62 -5.15 1.94
C SER A 321 15.48 -5.72 1.07
N GLN A 322 14.87 -6.84 1.46
CA GLN A 322 13.71 -7.42 0.76
C GLN A 322 12.44 -6.56 0.83
N PHE A 323 12.36 -5.61 1.78
CA PHE A 323 11.22 -4.71 1.94
C PHE A 323 11.47 -3.33 1.32
N LEU A 324 12.64 -3.11 0.69
CA LEU A 324 12.93 -1.85 0.02
C LEU A 324 12.05 -1.68 -1.21
N ILE A 325 11.46 -0.49 -1.34
CA ILE A 325 10.78 -0.09 -2.56
C ILE A 325 11.86 0.43 -3.52
N ARG A 326 12.14 -0.36 -4.56
CA ARG A 326 13.06 0.04 -5.63
C ARG A 326 12.35 1.08 -6.50
N ASN A 327 12.81 2.33 -6.44
CA ASN A 327 12.40 3.34 -7.40
C ASN A 327 12.99 2.95 -8.77
N GLY A 328 12.12 2.74 -9.77
CA GLY A 328 12.50 2.21 -11.06
C GLY A 328 13.49 3.12 -11.80
N LYS A 329 14.73 2.65 -11.92
CA LYS A 329 15.41 2.48 -13.21
C LYS A 329 16.12 1.13 -13.11
N GLN A 330 15.56 0.08 -13.71
CA GLN A 330 16.39 -1.06 -14.10
C GLN A 330 17.17 -0.60 -15.33
N GLU A 331 18.45 -0.30 -15.16
CA GLU A 331 19.39 -0.38 -16.27
C GLU A 331 19.42 -1.84 -16.71
N GLY A 332 19.20 -2.06 -18.02
CA GLY A 332 19.12 -3.38 -18.61
C GLY A 332 20.37 -4.22 -18.33
N LYS A 333 20.14 -5.52 -18.15
CA LYS A 333 21.10 -6.55 -18.53
C LYS A 333 20.62 -7.20 -19.81
#